data_AF-S4XR89-F1
#
_entry.id   AF-S4XR89-F1
#
_cell.length_a   1.000
_cell.length_b   1.000
_cell.length_c   1.000
_cell.angle_alpha   90.00
_cell.angle_beta   90.00
_cell.angle_gamma   90.00
#
_symmetry.space_group_name_H-M   'P 1'
#
loop_
_entity.id
_entity.type
_entity.pdbx_description
1 polymer ?
#
loop_
_entity_poly.entity_id
_entity_poly.type
_entity_poly.pdbx_seq_one_letter_code
_entity_poly.pdbx_strand_id
1 'polypeptide(L)' 'MITISGPNADQIQYWNEVAGPKWVALHDVISAQIRPLGALAMDRAGIAAGERVLDVGCGIGDTTLDLGRRVAPRAP' A
#
# COMPACT_ATOMS: atom_id res chain seq x y z
N MET A 1 -8.80 25.63 3.18
CA MET A 1 -8.22 24.87 4.33
C MET A 1 -9.17 23.72 4.62
N ILE A 2 -8.66 22.49 4.68
CA ILE A 2 -9.44 21.33 5.12
C ILE A 2 -9.41 21.34 6.65
N THR A 3 -10.58 21.34 7.30
CA THR A 3 -10.67 21.18 8.75
C THR A 3 -10.45 19.71 9.09
N ILE A 4 -9.43 19.41 9.91
CA ILE A 4 -9.21 18.05 10.41
C ILE A 4 -10.15 17.80 11.60
N SER A 5 -11.11 16.90 11.44
CA SER A 5 -12.09 16.57 12.48
C SER A 5 -12.65 15.15 12.28
N GLY A 6 -13.41 14.68 13.28
CA GLY A 6 -14.03 13.35 13.25
C GLY A 6 -13.12 12.23 13.79
N PRO A 7 -13.59 10.97 13.75
CA PRO A 7 -12.96 9.85 14.45
C PRO A 7 -11.56 9.49 13.95
N ASN A 8 -11.14 9.99 12.78
CA ASN A 8 -9.84 9.72 12.18
C ASN A 8 -8.88 10.94 12.23
N ALA A 9 -9.25 12.00 12.96
CA ALA A 9 -8.51 13.27 12.98
C ALA A 9 -7.02 13.07 13.29
N ASP A 10 -6.69 12.29 14.33
CA ASP A 10 -5.30 12.04 14.75
C ASP A 10 -4.48 11.32 13.68
N GLN A 11 -5.08 10.35 12.98
CA GLN A 11 -4.42 9.64 11.90
C GLN A 11 -4.22 10.53 10.68
N ILE A 12 -5.19 11.39 10.35
CA ILE A 12 -5.06 12.36 9.26
C ILE A 12 -3.89 13.29 9.55
N GLN A 13 -3.82 13.85 10.77
CA GLN A 13 -2.71 14.70 11.17
C GLN A 13 -1.37 13.94 11.10
N TYR A 14 -1.31 12.76 11.70
CA TYR A 14 -0.08 11.97 11.75
C TYR A 14 0.46 11.59 10.37
N TRP A 15 -0.40 11.13 9.46
CA TRP A 15 0.01 10.75 8.11
C TRP A 15 0.42 11.95 7.27
N ASN A 16 -0.24 13.11 7.42
CA ASN A 16 0.13 14.32 6.69
C ASN A 16 1.44 14.95 7.20
N GLU A 17 1.67 14.94 8.52
CA GLU A 17 2.74 15.72 9.13
C GLU A 17 3.98 14.91 9.47
N VAL A 18 3.83 13.61 9.77
CA VAL A 18 4.92 12.78 10.32
C VAL A 18 5.20 11.56 9.46
N ALA A 19 4.23 10.65 9.32
CA ALA A 19 4.47 9.37 8.66
C ALA A 19 4.68 9.53 7.16
N GLY A 20 3.86 10.33 6.47
CA GLY A 20 3.99 10.58 5.04
C GLY A 20 5.36 11.13 4.66
N PRO A 21 5.83 12.26 5.23
CA PRO A 21 7.15 12.81 4.95
C PRO A 21 8.29 11.82 5.24
N LYS A 22 8.21 11.07 6.35
CA LYS A 22 9.18 10.04 6.69
C LYS A 22 9.21 8.91 5.69
N TRP A 23 8.03 8.46 5.22
CA TRP A 23 7.90 7.38 4.26
C TRP A 23 8.48 7.76 2.90
N VAL A 24 8.27 9.00 2.47
CA VAL A 24 8.89 9.53 1.24
C VAL A 24 10.41 9.61 1.40
N ALA A 25 10.90 10.11 2.53
CA ALA A 25 12.33 10.30 2.77
C ALA A 25 13.11 8.98 2.94
N LEU A 26 12.47 7.94 3.48
CA LEU A 26 13.10 6.65 3.83
C LEU A 26 12.49 5.47 3.07
N HIS A 27 11.86 5.73 1.92
CA HIS A 27 11.09 4.75 1.14
C HIS A 27 11.85 3.45 0.94
N ASP A 28 13.07 3.50 0.39
CA ASP A 28 13.86 2.31 0.08
C ASP A 28 14.07 1.40 1.30
N VAL A 29 14.40 2.00 2.45
CA VAL A 29 14.68 1.26 3.70
C VAL A 29 13.40 0.64 4.26
N ILE A 30 12.33 1.44 4.34
CA ILE A 30 11.05 1.00 4.89
C ILE A 30 10.43 -0.08 3.97
N SER A 31 10.39 0.16 2.66
CA SER A 31 9.87 -0.80 1.68
C SER A 31 10.66 -2.10 1.70
N ALA A 32 11.99 -2.07 1.77
CA ALA A 32 12.80 -3.29 1.87
C ALA A 32 12.45 -4.12 3.11
N GLN A 33 12.18 -3.48 4.24
CA GLN A 33 11.82 -4.16 5.49
C GLN A 33 10.43 -4.81 5.43
N ILE A 34 9.43 -4.12 4.87
CA ILE A 34 8.03 -4.56 4.94
C ILE A 34 7.58 -5.41 3.74
N ARG A 35 8.25 -5.29 2.58
CA ARG A 35 7.85 -5.98 1.34
C ARG A 35 7.68 -7.49 1.50
N PRO A 36 8.54 -8.23 2.25
CA PRO A 36 8.34 -9.67 2.46
C PRO A 36 7.01 -10.01 3.14
N LEU A 37 6.52 -9.14 4.03
CA LEU A 37 5.23 -9.34 4.70
C LEU A 37 4.07 -9.22 3.71
N GLY A 38 4.12 -8.21 2.83
CA GLY A 38 3.13 -8.00 1.77
C GLY A 38 3.11 -9.17 0.78
N ALA A 39 4.28 -9.65 0.36
CA ALA A 39 4.38 -10.81 -0.53
C ALA A 39 3.74 -12.06 0.09
N LEU A 40 4.07 -12.37 1.35
CA LEU A 40 3.48 -13.51 2.06
C LEU A 40 1.96 -13.37 2.23
N ALA A 41 1.47 -12.16 2.51
CA ALA A 41 0.03 -11.90 2.61
C ALA A 41 -0.69 -12.14 1.28
N MET A 42 -0.14 -11.65 0.17
CA MET A 42 -0.68 -11.89 -1.17
C MET A 42 -0.69 -13.38 -1.53
N ASP A 43 0.38 -14.11 -1.21
CA ASP A 43 0.46 -15.55 -1.45
C ASP A 43 -0.60 -16.31 -0.65
N ARG A 44 -0.82 -15.91 0.62
CA ARG A 44 -1.84 -16.51 1.49
C ARG A 44 -3.26 -16.19 1.09
N ALA A 45 -3.49 -14.99 0.56
CA ALA A 45 -4.78 -14.58 0.00
C ALA A 45 -5.09 -15.30 -1.31
N GLY A 46 -4.09 -15.92 -1.96
CA GLY A 46 -4.28 -16.66 -3.20
C GLY A 46 -4.58 -15.78 -4.40
N ILE A 47 -4.08 -14.53 -4.41
CA ILE A 47 -4.34 -13.54 -5.47
C ILE A 47 -4.03 -14.15 -6.85
N ALA A 48 -5.01 -14.13 -7.74
CA ALA A 48 -4.97 -14.83 -9.02
C ALA A 48 -5.33 -13.94 -10.22
N ALA A 49 -4.93 -14.39 -11.40
CA ALA A 49 -5.23 -13.73 -12.66
C ALA A 49 -6.74 -13.58 -12.88
N GLY A 50 -7.16 -12.40 -13.35
CA GLY A 50 -8.57 -12.07 -13.62
C GLY A 50 -9.35 -11.60 -12.39
N GLU A 51 -8.76 -11.62 -11.20
CA GLU A 51 -9.38 -11.04 -10.00
C GLU A 51 -9.35 -9.51 -10.02
N ARG A 52 -10.22 -8.91 -9.20
CA ARG A 52 -10.22 -7.46 -8.96
C ARG A 52 -9.79 -7.22 -7.52
N VAL A 53 -8.79 -6.38 -7.32
CA VAL A 53 -8.23 -6.07 -6.00
C VAL A 53 -8.29 -4.56 -5.77
N LEU A 54 -8.65 -4.15 -4.56
CA LEU A 54 -8.56 -2.78 -4.07
C LEU A 54 -7.40 -2.68 -3.06
N ASP A 55 -6.43 -1.82 -3.34
CA ASP A 55 -5.30 -1.54 -2.45
C ASP A 55 -5.56 -0.25 -1.66
N VAL A 56 -5.92 -0.37 -0.37
CA VAL A 56 -6.23 0.75 0.51
C VAL A 56 -4.98 1.18 1.26
N GLY A 57 -4.61 2.46 1.12
CA GLY A 57 -3.36 2.97 1.71
C GLY A 57 -2.13 2.55 0.90
N CYS A 58 -2.24 2.59 -0.43
CA CYS A 58 -1.20 2.13 -1.36
C CYS A 58 0.18 2.82 -1.21
N GLY A 59 0.24 3.96 -0.52
CA GLY A 59 1.47 4.69 -0.28
C GLY A 59 2.15 5.08 -1.60
N ILE A 60 3.37 4.57 -1.82
CA ILE A 60 4.17 4.81 -3.03
C ILE A 60 3.84 3.81 -4.16
N GLY A 61 2.99 2.82 -3.91
CA GLY A 61 2.39 1.96 -4.95
C GLY A 61 3.13 0.65 -5.22
N ASP A 62 4.18 0.30 -4.46
CA ASP A 62 4.92 -0.95 -4.62
C ASP A 62 3.99 -2.18 -4.58
N THR A 63 3.11 -2.24 -3.57
CA THR A 63 2.11 -3.30 -3.43
C THR A 63 1.09 -3.28 -4.55
N THR A 64 0.62 -2.10 -4.96
CA THR A 64 -0.33 -1.96 -6.09
C THR A 64 0.24 -2.53 -7.38
N LEU A 65 1.54 -2.31 -7.65
CA LEU A 65 2.23 -2.86 -8.82
C LEU A 65 2.35 -4.39 -8.73
N ASP A 66 2.72 -4.93 -7.56
CA ASP A 66 2.80 -6.38 -7.36
C ASP A 66 1.43 -7.07 -7.49
N LEU A 67 0.38 -6.46 -6.95
CA LEU A 67 -1.01 -6.90 -7.15
C LEU A 67 -1.40 -6.86 -8.63
N GLY A 68 -1.14 -5.75 -9.32
CA GLY A 68 -1.43 -5.58 -10.74
C GLY A 68 -0.80 -6.66 -11.61
N ARG A 69 0.46 -7.04 -11.32
CA ARG A 69 1.15 -8.14 -12.00
C ARG A 69 0.50 -9.50 -11.74
N ARG A 70 0.03 -9.76 -10.51
CA ARG A 70 -0.60 -11.04 -10.14
C ARG A 70 -1.98 -11.21 -10.75
N VAL A 71 -2.77 -10.14 -10.80
CA VAL A 71 -4.15 -10.17 -11.34
C VAL A 71 -4.21 -10.01 -12.86
N ALA A 72 -3.11 -9.62 -13.50
CA ALA A 72 -3.04 -9.50 -14.95
C ALA A 72 -3.52 -10.80 -15.64
N PRO A 73 -4.27 -10.70 -16.75
CA PRO A 73 -4.70 -11.87 -17.49
C PRO A 73 -3.49 -12.74 -17.87
N ARG A 74 -3.62 -14.06 -17.77
CA ARG A 74 -2.63 -14.96 -18.36
C ARG A 74 -2.66 -14.76 -19.88
N ALA A 75 -1.48 -14.66 -20.49
CA ALA A 75 -1.37 -14.70 -21.95
C ALA A 75 -1.99 -16.02 -22.46
N PRO A 76 -2.64 -15.99 -23.64
CA PRO A 76 -3.23 -17.18 -24.26
C PRO A 76 -2.19 -18.27 -24.54
#